data_AF-A0A2D5H223-F1
#
_entry.id   AF-A0A2D5H223-F1
#
_cell.length_a   1.000
_cell.length_b   1.000
_cell.length_c   1.000
_cell.angle_alpha   90.00
_cell.angle_beta   90.00
_cell.angle_gamma   90.00
#
_symmetry.space_group_name_H-M   'P 1'
#
loop_
_entity.id
_entity.type
_entity.pdbx_description
1 polymer ?
#
loop_
_entity_poly.entity_id
_entity_poly.type
_entity_poly.pdbx_seq_one_letter_code
_entity_poly.pdbx_strand_id
1 'polypeptide(L)'
;MAENRKLKILRSCGSLVIVLLLIYVLSFGPVLVFLEDQYGQVPRAYHARLEMFYVPVIGALNRNELFAKFYTEYYELIRLRK
;
A
#
# COMPACT_ATOMS: atom_id res chain seq x y z
N MET A 1 25.99 27.63 -10.69
CA MET A 1 26.08 26.24 -10.17
C MET A 1 25.06 25.88 -9.09
N ALA A 2 24.61 26.80 -8.23
CA ALA A 2 23.63 26.51 -7.16
C ALA A 2 22.23 26.12 -7.67
N GLU A 3 21.79 26.70 -8.79
CA GLU A 3 20.49 26.43 -9.41
C GLU A 3 20.35 24.98 -9.90
N ASN A 4 21.41 24.45 -10.53
CA ASN A 4 21.49 23.04 -10.94
C ASN A 4 21.42 22.07 -9.75
N ARG A 5 21.91 22.46 -8.56
CA ARG A 5 21.77 21.65 -7.32
C ARG A 5 20.32 21.62 -6.83
N LYS A 6 19.63 22.78 -6.82
CA LYS A 6 18.21 22.85 -6.44
C LYS A 6 17.32 22.02 -7.36
N LEU A 7 17.57 22.09 -8.68
CA LEU A 7 16.84 21.29 -9.67
C LEU A 7 17.05 19.78 -9.50
N LYS A 8 18.28 19.35 -9.16
CA LYS A 8 18.58 17.94 -8.85
C LYS A 8 17.87 17.46 -7.58
N ILE A 9 17.84 18.28 -6.53
CA ILE A 9 17.12 17.95 -5.28
C ILE A 9 15.63 17.83 -5.55
N LEU A 10 15.04 18.78 -6.29
CA LEU A 10 13.62 18.75 -6.62
C LEU A 10 13.24 17.50 -7.44
N ARG A 11 14.07 17.13 -8.43
CA ARG A 11 13.90 15.88 -9.18
C ARG A 11 14.00 14.65 -8.28
N SER A 12 14.97 14.64 -7.35
CA SER A 12 15.13 13.55 -6.38
C SER A 12 13.90 13.42 -5.47
N CYS A 13 13.39 14.53 -4.94
CA CYS A 13 12.16 14.55 -4.14
C CYS A 13 10.95 14.05 -4.93
N GLY A 14 10.81 14.47 -6.19
CA GLY A 14 9.75 13.98 -7.07
C GLY A 14 9.80 12.46 -7.25
N SER A 15 10.98 11.91 -7.55
CA SER A 15 11.17 10.46 -7.65
C SER A 15 10.90 9.74 -6.32
N LEU A 16 11.31 10.34 -5.19
CA LEU A 16 11.07 9.79 -3.85
C LEU A 16 9.58 9.66 -3.55
N VAL A 17 8.77 10.65 -3.91
CA VAL A 17 7.31 10.61 -3.72
C VAL A 17 6.70 9.41 -4.45
N ILE A 18 7.12 9.14 -5.69
CA ILE A 18 6.63 7.98 -6.47
C ILE A 18 7.01 6.68 -5.75
N VAL A 19 8.25 6.57 -5.28
CA VAL A 19 8.71 5.38 -4.53
C VAL A 19 7.91 5.21 -3.24
N LEU A 20 7.66 6.27 -2.49
CA LEU A 20 6.87 6.23 -1.25
C LEU A 20 5.43 5.81 -1.51
N LEU A 21 4.80 6.29 -2.60
CA LEU A 21 3.46 5.87 -2.99
C LEU A 21 3.40 4.39 -3.35
N LEU A 22 4.41 3.88 -4.08
CA LEU A 22 4.51 2.45 -4.38
C LEU A 22 4.64 1.62 -3.10
N ILE A 23 5.53 2.03 -2.18
CA ILE A 23 5.69 1.36 -0.89
C ILE A 23 4.37 1.37 -0.11
N TYR A 24 3.66 2.49 -0.10
CA TYR A 24 2.38 2.63 0.59
C TYR A 24 1.30 1.71 0.00
N VAL A 25 1.17 1.60 -1.32
CA VAL A 25 0.18 0.69 -1.94
C VAL A 25 0.55 -0.77 -1.66
N LEU A 26 1.83 -1.12 -1.80
CA LEU A 26 2.32 -2.47 -1.58
C LEU A 26 2.26 -2.88 -0.11
N SER A 27 2.39 -1.95 0.85
CA SER A 27 2.35 -2.28 2.27
C SER A 27 0.98 -2.70 2.78
N PHE A 28 -0.10 -2.42 2.04
CA PHE A 28 -1.46 -2.79 2.49
C PHE A 28 -1.59 -4.30 2.70
N GLY A 29 -1.04 -5.12 1.80
CA GLY A 29 -1.14 -6.59 1.85
C GLY A 29 -0.42 -7.18 3.06
N PRO A 30 0.88 -6.91 3.25
CA PRO A 30 1.63 -7.34 4.42
C PRO A 30 1.03 -6.85 5.74
N VAL A 31 0.47 -5.64 5.78
CA VAL A 31 -0.20 -5.12 6.98
C VAL A 31 -1.45 -5.92 7.32
N LEU A 32 -2.27 -6.29 6.33
CA LEU A 32 -3.44 -7.15 6.55
C LEU A 32 -2.99 -8.53 7.08
N VAL A 33 -2.06 -9.17 6.38
CA VAL A 33 -1.53 -10.49 6.76
C VAL A 33 -0.91 -10.46 8.17
N PHE A 34 -0.23 -9.37 8.55
CA PHE A 34 0.32 -9.22 9.90
C PHE A 34 -0.77 -9.10 10.98
N LEU A 35 -1.84 -8.36 10.69
CA LEU A 35 -2.93 -8.12 11.64
C LEU A 35 -3.95 -9.25 11.72
N GLU A 36 -3.97 -10.15 10.75
CA GLU A 36 -4.87 -11.29 10.73
C GLU A 36 -4.64 -12.25 11.89
N ASP A 37 -5.76 -12.69 12.46
CA ASP A 37 -5.82 -13.76 13.45
C ASP A 37 -5.67 -15.15 12.79
N GLN A 38 -5.74 -16.19 13.63
CA GLN A 38 -5.67 -17.60 13.20
C GLN A 38 -6.79 -18.03 12.24
N TYR A 39 -7.87 -17.25 12.12
CA TYR A 39 -8.98 -17.50 11.20
C TYR A 39 -8.88 -16.68 9.92
N GLY A 40 -7.79 -15.92 9.74
CA GLY A 40 -7.62 -15.01 8.59
C GLY A 40 -8.52 -13.79 8.66
N GLN A 41 -8.98 -13.40 9.85
CA GLN A 41 -9.78 -12.20 10.05
C GLN A 41 -8.94 -11.11 10.70
N VAL A 42 -9.08 -9.88 10.18
CA VAL A 42 -8.50 -8.72 10.85
C VAL A 42 -9.38 -8.36 12.05
N PRO A 43 -8.83 -8.13 13.26
CA PRO A 43 -9.64 -7.70 14.39
C PRO A 43 -10.36 -6.37 14.13
N ARG A 44 -11.62 -6.26 14.60
CA ARG A 44 -12.44 -5.05 14.44
C ARG A 44 -11.79 -3.77 14.95
N ALA A 45 -10.93 -3.90 15.97
CA ALA A 45 -10.17 -2.78 16.53
C ALA A 45 -9.29 -2.04 15.50
N TYR A 46 -8.87 -2.73 14.43
CA TYR A 46 -8.00 -2.16 13.40
C TYR A 46 -8.76 -1.66 12.17
N HIS A 47 -10.04 -2.02 12.00
CA HIS A 47 -10.81 -1.72 10.80
C HIS A 47 -10.87 -0.21 10.50
N ALA A 48 -11.27 0.60 11.48
CA ALA A 48 -11.40 2.05 11.28
C ALA A 48 -10.05 2.70 10.92
N ARG A 49 -8.94 2.24 11.51
CA ARG A 49 -7.60 2.77 11.23
C ARG A 49 -7.12 2.36 9.84
N LEU A 50 -7.34 1.11 9.46
CA LEU A 50 -7.00 0.61 8.13
C LEU A 50 -7.81 1.32 7.06
N GLU A 51 -9.11 1.48 7.30
CA GLU A 51 -9.99 2.19 6.38
C GLU A 51 -9.52 3.63 6.20
N MET A 52 -9.29 4.39 7.28
CA MET A 52 -8.79 5.77 7.20
C MET A 52 -7.42 5.89 6.54
N PHE A 53 -6.48 4.98 6.84
CA PHE A 53 -5.12 5.08 6.30
C PHE A 53 -5.03 4.61 4.85
N TYR A 54 -5.82 3.60 4.46
CA TYR A 54 -5.80 2.97 3.14
C TYR A 54 -7.01 3.33 2.26
N VAL A 55 -7.78 4.39 2.57
CA VAL A 55 -8.92 4.86 1.76
C VAL A 55 -8.63 4.85 0.26
N PRO A 56 -7.49 5.39 -0.24
CA PRO A 56 -7.21 5.41 -1.67
C PRO A 56 -7.08 4.01 -2.27
N VAL A 57 -6.43 3.08 -1.53
CA VAL A 57 -6.22 1.70 -1.98
C VAL A 57 -7.54 0.94 -1.99
N ILE A 58 -8.32 1.04 -0.90
CA ILE A 58 -9.65 0.43 -0.80
C ILE A 58 -10.58 0.97 -1.89
N GLY A 59 -10.54 2.29 -2.13
CA GLY A 59 -11.29 2.92 -3.21
C GLY A 59 -10.89 2.42 -4.59
N ALA A 60 -9.60 2.19 -4.84
CA ALA A 60 -9.11 1.62 -6.09
C ALA A 60 -9.55 0.16 -6.28
N LEU A 61 -9.49 -0.66 -5.22
CA LEU A 61 -9.96 -2.05 -5.23
C LEU A 61 -11.46 -2.13 -5.55
N ASN A 62 -12.27 -1.26 -4.93
CA ASN A 62 -13.71 -1.26 -5.13
C ASN A 62 -14.15 -0.77 -6.53
N ARG A 63 -13.32 0.03 -7.21
CA ARG A 63 -13.66 0.64 -8.51
C ARG A 63 -13.07 -0.08 -9.71
N ASN A 64 -12.09 -0.96 -9.50
CA ASN A 64 -11.37 -1.61 -10.58
C ASN A 64 -11.18 -3.11 -10.29
N GLU A 65 -11.95 -3.93 -10.98
CA GLU A 65 -11.94 -5.39 -10.82
C GLU A 65 -10.58 -6.02 -11.18
N LEU A 66 -9.88 -5.49 -12.18
CA LEU A 66 -8.54 -5.98 -12.53
C LEU A 66 -7.55 -5.70 -11.40
N PHE A 67 -7.60 -4.50 -10.84
CA PHE A 67 -6.76 -4.13 -9.71
C PHE A 67 -7.08 -4.99 -8.48
N ALA A 68 -8.37 -5.22 -8.21
CA ALA A 68 -8.81 -6.12 -7.15
C ALA A 68 -8.24 -7.54 -7.34
N LYS A 69 -8.34 -8.09 -8.56
CA LYS A 69 -7.82 -9.43 -8.87
C LYS A 69 -6.31 -9.54 -8.63
N PHE A 70 -5.52 -8.63 -9.19
CA PHE A 70 -4.07 -8.62 -8.99
C PHE A 70 -3.69 -8.44 -7.53
N TYR A 71 -4.44 -7.62 -6.81
CA TYR A 71 -4.20 -7.39 -5.40
C TYR A 71 -4.52 -8.62 -4.54
N THR A 72 -5.61 -9.34 -4.84
CA THR A 72 -5.93 -10.61 -4.18
C THR A 72 -4.83 -11.64 -4.42
N GLU A 73 -4.35 -11.78 -5.66
CA GLU A 73 -3.22 -12.68 -5.98
C GLU A 73 -1.96 -12.31 -5.19
N TYR A 74 -1.63 -11.01 -5.13
CA TYR A 74 -0.52 -10.49 -4.35
C TYR A 74 -0.64 -10.81 -2.85
N TYR A 75 -1.82 -10.58 -2.29
CA TYR A 75 -2.12 -10.84 -0.89
C TYR A 75 -1.98 -12.33 -0.55
N GLU A 76 -2.52 -13.23 -1.36
CA GLU A 76 -2.40 -14.68 -1.17
C GLU A 76 -0.93 -15.14 -1.21
N LEU A 77 -0.12 -14.58 -2.12
CA LEU A 77 1.31 -14.87 -2.16
C LEU A 77 2.06 -14.47 -0.88
N ILE A 78 1.63 -13.40 -0.20
CA ILE A 78 2.21 -12.99 1.07
C ILE A 78 1.72 -13.89 2.20
N ARG A 79 0.42 -14.18 2.22
CA ARG A 79 -0.22 -15.00 3.24
C ARG A 79 0.38 -16.41 3.30
N LEU A 80 0.66 -17.01 2.15
CA LEU A 80 1.34 -18.32 2.04
C LEU A 80 2.76 -18.35 2.63
N ARG A 81 3.39 -17.19 2.85
CA ARG A 81 4.73 -17.10 3.46
C ARG A 81 4.72 -16.86 4.97
N LYS A 82 3.55 -16.63 5.58
CA LYS A 82 3.37 -16.47 7.03
C LYS A 82 3.25 -17.84 7.69
#